data_AF-A0A8S3K2K5-F1
#
_entry.id   AF-A0A8S3K2K5-F1
#
_cell.length_a   1.000
_cell.length_b   1.000
_cell.length_c   1.000
_cell.angle_alpha   90.00
_cell.angle_beta   90.00
_cell.angle_gamma   90.00
#
_symmetry.space_group_name_H-M   'P 1'
#
loop_
_entity.id
_entity.type
_entity.pdbx_description
1 polymer ?
#
loop_
_entity_poly.entity_id
_entity_poly.type
_entity_poly.pdbx_seq_one_letter_code
_entity_poly.pdbx_strand_id
1 'polypeptide(L)'
;MARGLARVNIPETLGNEFSAYADQVSTRIRRLKTCAEFLFELPINDTPVGTLICTPQGVGKYLVESLNQLTQLKFIDVSNKFQTLATYNRMVEISGNLNSLAIILAEIHHE
;
A
#
# COMPACT_ATOMS: atom_id res chain seq x y z
N MET A 1 16.56 29.14 -6.44
CA MET A 1 15.54 29.97 -7.14
C MET A 1 14.34 29.05 -7.32
N ALA A 2 13.21 29.30 -6.66
CA ALA A 2 12.07 28.38 -6.75
C ALA A 2 11.56 28.30 -8.20
N ARG A 3 11.61 27.13 -8.83
CA ARG A 3 11.13 26.93 -10.21
C ARG A 3 9.62 26.70 -10.20
N GLY A 4 8.86 27.78 -10.16
CA GLY A 4 7.42 27.76 -10.47
C GLY A 4 7.16 28.23 -11.90
N LEU A 5 5.98 27.94 -12.46
CA LEU A 5 5.50 28.45 -13.77
C LEU A 5 5.45 30.00 -13.87
N ALA A 6 5.84 30.72 -12.82
CA ALA A 6 5.87 32.17 -12.78
C ALA A 6 7.16 32.70 -13.40
N ARG A 7 7.05 33.73 -14.25
CA ARG A 7 8.18 34.43 -14.90
C ARG A 7 9.15 35.14 -13.93
N VAL A 8 8.86 35.13 -12.63
CA VAL A 8 9.70 35.70 -11.57
C VAL A 8 9.78 34.69 -10.43
N ASN A 9 11.00 34.26 -10.13
CA ASN A 9 11.27 33.32 -9.04
C ASN A 9 11.71 34.12 -7.82
N ILE A 10 10.98 33.99 -6.71
CA ILE A 10 11.35 34.59 -5.42
C ILE A 10 12.57 33.81 -4.89
N PRO A 11 13.59 34.48 -4.29
CA PRO A 11 14.70 33.78 -3.67
C PRO A 11 14.19 32.90 -2.53
N GLU A 12 14.40 31.59 -2.65
CA GLU A 12 14.13 30.60 -1.61
C GLU A 12 15.45 30.01 -1.12
N THR A 13 15.46 29.57 0.14
CA THR A 13 16.64 28.89 0.68
C THR A 13 16.73 27.47 0.14
N LEU A 14 17.95 26.96 -0.05
CA LEU A 14 18.17 25.55 -0.41
C LEU A 14 17.54 24.61 0.63
N GLY A 15 17.51 25.01 1.91
CA GLY A 15 16.84 24.27 2.96
C GLY A 15 15.34 24.10 2.72
N ASN A 16 14.65 25.13 2.22
CA ASN A 16 13.22 25.05 1.91
C ASN A 16 12.94 24.07 0.76
N GLU A 17 13.78 24.08 -0.27
CA GLU A 17 13.68 23.17 -1.41
C GLU A 17 13.86 21.69 -0.98
N PHE A 18 14.91 21.38 -0.22
CA PHE A 18 15.13 20.04 0.30
C PHE A 18 14.08 19.61 1.33
N SER A 19 13.53 20.56 2.10
CA SER A 19 12.43 20.26 3.03
C SER A 19 11.18 19.81 2.28
N ALA A 20 10.89 20.40 1.12
CA ALA A 20 9.76 19.99 0.29
C ALA A 20 9.95 18.56 -0.24
N TYR A 21 11.15 18.20 -0.70
CA TYR A 21 11.45 16.83 -1.14
C TYR A 21 11.31 15.82 0.00
N ALA A 22 11.83 16.15 1.18
CA ALA A 22 11.69 15.29 2.37
C ALA A 22 10.21 15.05 2.72
N ASP A 23 9.38 16.10 2.67
CA ASP A 23 7.95 15.99 2.92
C ASP A 23 7.18 15.20 1.85
N GLN A 24 7.55 15.35 0.58
CA GLN A 24 6.97 14.55 -0.51
C GLN A 24 7.24 13.06 -0.29
N VAL A 25 8.49 12.68 0.01
CA VAL A 25 8.87 11.29 0.26
C VAL A 25 8.21 10.76 1.52
N SER A 26 8.22 11.52 2.63
CA SER A 26 7.63 11.09 3.90
C SER A 26 6.12 10.84 3.78
N THR A 27 5.41 11.71 3.04
CA THR A 27 3.99 11.57 2.77
C THR A 27 3.69 10.31 1.95
N ARG A 28 4.52 10.00 0.94
CA ARG A 28 4.35 8.79 0.13
C ARG A 28 4.62 7.51 0.90
N ILE A 29 5.67 7.49 1.72
CA ILE A 29 5.96 6.34 2.59
C ILE A 29 4.79 6.09 3.54
N ARG A 30 4.20 7.15 4.11
CA ARG A 30 3.02 7.02 4.98
C ARG A 30 1.85 6.38 4.25
N ARG A 31 1.52 6.86 3.05
CA ARG A 31 0.43 6.28 2.23
C ARG A 31 0.69 4.82 1.88
N LEU A 32 1.92 4.51 1.48
CA LEU A 32 2.31 3.14 1.14
C LEU A 32 2.20 2.20 2.33
N LYS A 33 2.57 2.64 3.54
CA LYS A 33 2.36 1.87 4.78
C LYS A 33 0.89 1.59 5.04
N THR A 34 0.02 2.60 4.88
CA THR A 34 -1.43 2.41 5.02
C THR A 34 -1.97 1.44 3.97
N CYS A 35 -1.57 1.55 2.70
CA CYS A 35 -2.01 0.60 1.67
C CYS A 35 -1.50 -0.82 1.95
N ALA A 36 -0.30 -0.96 2.53
CA ALA A 36 0.27 -2.25 2.88
C ALA A 36 -0.47 -2.94 4.04
N GLU A 37 -1.21 -2.23 4.88
CA GLU A 37 -2.04 -2.85 5.92
C GLU A 37 -3.08 -3.80 5.30
N PHE A 38 -3.63 -3.44 4.13
CA PHE A 38 -4.59 -4.28 3.40
C PHE A 38 -3.98 -5.56 2.82
N LEU A 39 -2.65 -5.70 2.79
CA LEU A 39 -2.00 -6.96 2.38
C LEU A 39 -2.12 -8.04 3.46
N PHE A 40 -2.33 -7.66 4.71
CA PHE A 40 -2.54 -8.61 5.80
C PHE A 40 -3.96 -9.16 5.84
N GLU A 41 -4.88 -8.57 5.08
CA GLU A 41 -6.23 -9.06 4.89
C GLU A 41 -6.27 -10.13 3.79
N LEU A 42 -6.37 -11.39 4.18
CA LEU A 42 -6.35 -12.52 3.25
C LEU A 42 -7.73 -13.17 3.12
N PRO A 43 -8.12 -13.61 1.91
CA PRO A 43 -9.27 -14.48 1.70
C PRO A 43 -8.95 -15.90 2.18
N ILE A 44 -9.06 -16.13 3.49
CA ILE A 44 -8.70 -17.42 4.08
C ILE A 44 -9.93 -18.31 4.12
N ASN A 45 -9.83 -19.51 3.55
CA ASN A 45 -10.94 -20.40 3.15
C ASN A 45 -11.78 -19.86 1.99
N ASP A 46 -11.19 -19.86 0.80
CA ASP A 46 -11.97 -19.73 -0.42
C ASP A 46 -11.91 -21.05 -1.20
N THR A 47 -13.05 -21.74 -1.20
CA THR A 47 -13.43 -22.56 -2.35
C THR A 47 -13.36 -21.67 -3.60
N PRO A 48 -13.30 -22.24 -4.82
CA PRO A 48 -13.11 -21.46 -6.06
C PRO A 48 -14.12 -20.32 -6.30
N VAL A 49 -15.21 -20.27 -5.53
CA VAL A 49 -16.32 -19.34 -5.66
C VAL A 49 -16.65 -18.59 -4.35
N GLY A 50 -15.83 -18.72 -3.30
CA GLY A 50 -16.04 -18.04 -2.00
C GLY A 50 -17.18 -18.62 -1.14
N THR A 51 -17.77 -19.75 -1.55
CA THR A 51 -18.84 -20.42 -0.81
C THR A 51 -18.25 -21.53 0.06
N LEU A 52 -18.35 -21.40 1.38
CA LEU A 52 -17.77 -22.33 2.38
C LEU A 52 -18.33 -23.79 2.34
N ILE A 53 -19.04 -24.17 1.29
CA ILE A 53 -19.80 -25.42 1.13
C ILE A 53 -18.93 -26.67 1.27
N CYS A 54 -17.66 -26.61 0.84
CA CYS A 54 -16.73 -27.76 0.93
C CYS A 54 -15.71 -27.63 2.05
N THR A 55 -15.85 -26.65 2.94
CA THR A 55 -14.81 -26.37 3.94
C THR A 55 -15.28 -26.69 5.35
N PRO A 56 -14.58 -27.55 6.11
CA PRO A 56 -14.92 -27.81 7.50
C PRO A 56 -14.94 -26.51 8.31
N GLN A 57 -15.91 -26.43 9.22
CA GLN A 57 -16.10 -25.26 10.07
C GLN A 57 -14.84 -25.02 10.92
N GLY A 58 -14.37 -23.77 11.01
CA GLY A 58 -13.21 -23.40 11.82
C GLY A 58 -11.85 -23.49 11.14
N VAL A 59 -11.74 -24.09 9.94
CA VAL A 59 -10.45 -24.20 9.21
C VAL A 59 -9.81 -22.84 8.95
N GLY A 60 -10.61 -21.82 8.62
CA GLY A 60 -10.09 -20.50 8.32
C GLY A 60 -9.40 -19.84 9.52
N LYS A 61 -9.98 -19.97 10.72
CA LYS A 61 -9.37 -19.47 11.96
C LYS A 61 -8.06 -20.19 12.27
N TYR A 62 -8.06 -21.52 12.15
CA TYR A 62 -6.86 -22.33 12.35
C TYR A 62 -5.74 -21.94 11.38
N LEU A 63 -6.08 -21.67 10.12
CA LEU A 63 -5.12 -21.27 9.09
C LEU A 63 -4.53 -19.87 9.38
N VAL A 64 -5.37 -18.90 9.77
CA VAL A 64 -4.92 -17.56 10.21
C VAL A 64 -3.95 -17.69 11.39
N GLU A 65 -4.33 -18.46 12.42
CA GLU A 65 -3.50 -18.66 13.61
C GLU A 65 -2.17 -19.31 13.27
N SER A 66 -2.19 -20.36 12.44
CA SER A 66 -0.98 -21.05 11.99
C SER A 66 -0.07 -20.12 11.16
N LEU A 67 -0.64 -19.34 10.24
CA LEU A 67 0.10 -18.36 9.43
C LEU A 67 0.75 -17.29 10.30
N ASN A 68 0.01 -16.76 11.28
CA ASN A 68 0.52 -15.73 12.19
C ASN A 68 1.65 -16.28 13.07
N GLN A 69 1.53 -17.53 13.54
CA GLN A 69 2.60 -18.20 14.30
C GLN A 69 3.86 -18.43 13.46
N LEU A 70 3.71 -18.86 12.20
CA LEU A 70 4.84 -19.15 11.33
C LEU A 70 5.57 -17.88 10.86
N THR A 71 4.81 -16.85 10.51
CA THR A 71 5.35 -15.63 9.89
C THR A 71 5.67 -14.52 10.89
N GLN A 72 5.11 -14.60 12.11
CA GLN A 72 5.13 -13.51 13.10
C GLN A 72 4.45 -12.22 12.57
N LEU A 73 3.62 -12.34 11.54
CA LEU A 73 2.82 -11.27 10.98
C LEU A 73 1.36 -11.41 11.44
N LYS A 74 0.59 -10.31 11.37
CA LYS A 74 -0.80 -10.26 11.83
C LYS A 74 -1.76 -10.33 10.65
N PHE A 75 -1.91 -11.51 10.05
CA PHE A 75 -2.94 -11.74 9.05
C PHE A 75 -4.33 -11.79 9.71
N ILE A 76 -5.31 -11.27 8.97
CA ILE A 76 -6.73 -11.31 9.33
C ILE A 76 -7.55 -11.80 8.14
N ASP A 77 -8.67 -12.45 8.42
CA ASP A 77 -9.60 -12.86 7.36
C ASP A 77 -10.38 -11.63 6.85
N VAL A 78 -10.61 -11.58 5.54
CA VAL A 78 -11.40 -10.52 4.91
C VAL A 78 -12.88 -10.63 5.32
N SER A 79 -13.51 -9.48 5.55
CA SER A 79 -14.95 -9.42 5.86
C SER A 79 -15.83 -9.87 4.69
N ASN A 80 -15.43 -9.57 3.46
CA ASN A 80 -16.12 -9.96 2.24
C ASN A 80 -15.17 -10.63 1.24
N LYS A 81 -15.30 -11.95 1.13
CA LYS A 81 -14.47 -12.80 0.27
C LYS A 81 -14.74 -12.58 -1.20
N PHE A 82 -16.00 -12.33 -1.58
CA PHE A 82 -16.38 -12.08 -2.97
C PHE A 82 -15.70 -10.83 -3.54
N GLN A 83 -15.53 -9.77 -2.75
CA GLN A 83 -14.82 -8.56 -3.19
C GLN A 83 -13.36 -8.87 -3.55
N THR A 84 -12.69 -9.65 -2.70
CA THR A 84 -11.26 -9.98 -2.86
C THR A 84 -11.04 -10.99 -3.98
N LEU A 85 -11.99 -11.91 -4.21
CA LEU A 85 -11.96 -12.84 -5.34
C LEU A 85 -12.28 -12.17 -6.68
N ALA A 86 -13.19 -11.20 -6.68
CA ALA A 86 -13.63 -10.55 -7.91
C ALA A 86 -12.58 -9.57 -8.46
N THR A 87 -11.79 -8.92 -7.59
CA THR A 87 -10.89 -7.84 -8.01
C THR A 87 -9.60 -7.77 -7.20
N TYR A 88 -8.49 -7.49 -7.89
CA TYR A 88 -7.17 -7.27 -7.28
C TYR A 88 -6.91 -5.80 -6.93
N ASN A 89 -7.94 -5.04 -6.56
CA ASN A 89 -7.87 -3.58 -6.38
C ASN A 89 -6.76 -3.16 -5.40
N ARG A 90 -6.56 -3.93 -4.31
CA ARG A 90 -5.50 -3.68 -3.33
C ARG A 90 -4.10 -3.72 -3.95
N MET A 91 -3.82 -4.69 -4.82
CA MET A 91 -2.53 -4.79 -5.52
C MET A 91 -2.33 -3.65 -6.51
N VAL A 92 -3.40 -3.27 -7.22
CA VAL A 92 -3.37 -2.13 -8.16
C VAL A 92 -3.07 -0.83 -7.41
N GLU A 93 -3.68 -0.62 -6.25
CA GLU A 93 -3.45 0.57 -5.42
C GLU A 93 -2.01 0.65 -4.91
N ILE A 94 -1.44 -0.47 -4.47
CA ILE A 94 -0.04 -0.54 -4.03
C ILE A 94 0.90 -0.23 -5.20
N SER A 95 0.65 -0.82 -6.37
CA SER A 95 1.42 -0.54 -7.59
C SER A 95 1.36 0.95 -7.97
N GLY A 96 0.19 1.57 -7.90
CA GLY A 96 0.03 3.01 -8.16
C GLY A 96 0.77 3.90 -7.16
N ASN A 97 0.80 3.52 -5.88
CA ASN A 97 1.56 4.23 -4.85
C ASN A 97 3.08 4.08 -5.06
N LEU A 98 3.55 2.88 -5.42
CA LEU A 98 4.94 2.63 -5.77
C LEU A 98 5.37 3.44 -6.99
N ASN A 99 4.54 3.48 -8.04
CA ASN A 99 4.83 4.28 -9.22
C ASN A 99 4.91 5.78 -8.91
N SER A 100 4.00 6.28 -8.05
CA SER A 100 4.05 7.67 -7.59
C SER A 100 5.34 7.99 -6.82
N LEU A 101 5.83 7.06 -6.00
CA LEU A 101 7.09 7.20 -5.29
C LEU A 101 8.28 7.20 -6.26
N ALA A 102 8.27 6.33 -7.26
CA ALA A 102 9.31 6.28 -8.28
C ALA A 102 9.42 7.60 -9.07
N ILE A 103 8.30 8.22 -9.42
CA ILE A 103 8.27 9.52 -10.10
C ILE A 103 8.92 10.60 -9.24
N ILE A 104 8.59 10.68 -7.95
CA ILE A 104 9.19 11.67 -7.02
C ILE A 104 10.70 11.46 -6.90
N LEU A 105 11.15 10.21 -6.80
CA LEU A 105 12.58 9.91 -6.74
C LEU A 105 13.31 10.28 -8.03
N ALA A 106 12.68 10.07 -9.19
CA ALA A 106 13.22 10.47 -10.48
C ALA A 106 13.29 12.00 -10.63
N GLU A 107 12.30 12.73 -10.12
CA GLU A 107 12.28 14.20 -10.07
C GLU A 107 13.44 14.72 -9.22
N ILE A 108 13.60 14.20 -8.00
CA ILE A 108 14.70 14.58 -7.09
C ILE A 108 16.08 14.26 -7.67
N HIS A 109 16.22 13.14 -8.40
CA HIS A 109 17.48 12.80 -9.06
C HIS A 109 17.80 13.75 -10.23
N HIS A 110 16.78 14.23 -10.93
CA HIS A 110 16.94 15.07 -12.12
C HIS A 110 17.20 16.54 -11.77
N GLU A 111 16.74 17.02 -10.62
CA GLU A 111 17.07 18.36 -10.08
C GLU A 111 18.52 18.46 -9.59
#